data_AF-A0A0F9A2V9-F1
#
_entry.id   AF-A0A0F9A2V9-F1
#
_cell.length_a   1.000
_cell.length_b   1.000
_cell.length_c   1.000
_cell.angle_alpha   90.00
_cell.angle_beta   90.00
_cell.angle_gamma   90.00
#
_symmetry.space_group_name_H-M   'P 1'
#
loop_
_entity.id
_entity.type
_entity.pdbx_description
1 polymer ?
#
loop_
_entity_poly.entity_id
_entity_poly.type
_entity_poly.pdbx_seq_one_letter_code
_entity_poly.pdbx_strand_id
1 'polypeptide(L)'
;CRFWLYGIPAVGTLTANTTNEQASAIISNFNKVYVGYDKDKAGENASLKLFYKLSPFVDVRRLAMLPGKDPDKMTPEEIVFAIDHSYRLA
;
A
#
# COMPACT_ATOMS: atom_id res chain seq x y z
N CYS A 1 7.55 -1.63 10.73
CA CYS A 1 7.65 -0.89 9.45
C CYS A 1 8.59 0.30 9.62
N ARG A 2 9.71 0.31 8.89
CA ARG A 2 10.72 1.39 8.91
C ARG A 2 10.16 2.76 8.51
N PHE A 3 9.01 2.81 7.83
CA PHE A 3 8.33 4.04 7.42
C PHE A 3 7.97 4.94 8.62
N TRP A 4 7.63 4.33 9.77
CA TRP A 4 7.35 5.08 10.99
C TRP A 4 8.54 5.91 11.46
N LEU A 5 9.77 5.39 11.31
CA LEU A 5 11.00 6.11 11.66
C LEU A 5 11.23 7.35 10.80
N TYR A 6 10.54 7.43 9.66
CA TYR A 6 10.60 8.57 8.73
C TYR A 6 9.36 9.47 8.84
N GLY A 7 8.52 9.28 9.86
CA GLY A 7 7.29 10.05 10.05
C GLY A 7 6.18 9.72 9.04
N ILE A 8 6.29 8.58 8.34
CA ILE A 8 5.29 8.12 7.38
C ILE A 8 4.39 7.08 8.07
N PRO A 9 3.11 7.37 8.31
CA PRO A 9 2.18 6.40 8.85
C PRO A 9 1.98 5.26 7.86
N ALA A 10 2.28 4.03 8.29
CA ALA A 10 2.13 2.83 7.46
C ALA A 10 1.46 1.73 8.27
N VAL A 11 0.47 1.08 7.67
CA VAL A 11 -0.24 -0.07 8.25
C VAL A 11 0.15 -1.31 7.47
N GLY A 12 0.67 -2.33 8.16
CA GLY A 12 0.92 -3.64 7.59
C GLY A 12 -0.31 -4.53 7.74
N THR A 13 -0.82 -5.10 6.65
CA THR A 13 -1.80 -6.18 6.73
C THR A 13 -1.06 -7.50 6.90
N LEU A 14 -1.20 -8.13 8.07
CA LEU A 14 -0.52 -9.39 8.43
C LEU A 14 -1.05 -10.62 7.65
N THR A 15 -2.00 -10.43 6.73
CA THR A 15 -2.69 -11.49 5.99
C THR A 15 -2.83 -11.12 4.52
N ALA A 16 -2.85 -12.14 3.65
CA ALA A 16 -3.06 -11.97 2.21
C ALA A 16 -4.45 -11.41 1.85
N ASN A 17 -5.40 -11.44 2.79
CA ASN A 17 -6.74 -10.89 2.63
C ASN A 17 -7.03 -9.91 3.77
N THR A 18 -7.35 -8.67 3.39
CA THR A 18 -7.88 -7.66 4.31
C THR A 18 -9.34 -7.98 4.63
N THR A 19 -9.68 -8.07 5.92
CA THR A 19 -11.06 -8.35 6.35
C THR A 19 -11.99 -7.18 6.04
N ASN A 20 -13.31 -7.36 6.19
CA ASN A 20 -14.26 -6.27 5.95
C ASN A 20 -14.17 -5.19 7.03
N GLU A 21 -13.85 -5.59 8.25
CA GLU A 21 -13.67 -4.70 9.41
C GLU A 21 -12.43 -3.84 9.21
N GLN A 22 -11.31 -4.45 8.77
CA GLN A 22 -10.09 -3.71 8.43
C GLN A 22 -10.32 -2.72 7.28
N ALA A 23 -11.03 -3.14 6.23
CA ALA A 23 -11.37 -2.24 5.12
C ALA A 23 -12.26 -1.08 5.56
N SER A 24 -13.27 -1.35 6.40
CA SER A 24 -14.15 -0.32 6.96
C SER A 24 -13.37 0.69 7.81
N ALA A 25 -12.47 0.20 8.67
CA ALA A 25 -11.60 1.05 9.48
C ALA A 25 -10.71 1.95 8.61
N ILE A 26 -10.15 1.42 7.50
CA ILE A 26 -9.37 2.22 6.56
C ILE A 26 -10.25 3.32 5.93
N ILE A 27 -11.41 2.95 5.40
CA ILE A 27 -12.32 3.87 4.71
C ILE A 27 -12.80 4.99 5.64
N SER A 28 -13.07 4.70 6.90
CA SER A 28 -13.54 5.71 7.86
C SER A 28 -12.47 6.68 8.34
N ASN A 29 -11.18 6.34 8.22
CA ASN A 29 -10.08 7.14 8.78
C ASN A 29 -9.19 7.79 7.72
N PHE A 30 -9.22 7.32 6.47
CA PHE A 30 -8.31 7.78 5.43
C PHE A 30 -9.03 8.07 4.12
N ASN A 31 -8.84 9.26 3.57
CA ASN A 31 -9.38 9.62 2.25
C ASN A 31 -8.48 9.18 1.09
N LYS A 32 -7.21 8.84 1.40
CA LYS A 32 -6.20 8.42 0.44
C LYS A 32 -5.35 7.29 1.03
N VAL A 33 -5.15 6.24 0.26
CA VAL A 33 -4.45 5.02 0.68
C VAL A 33 -3.43 4.62 -0.38
N TYR A 34 -2.21 4.32 0.05
CA TYR A 34 -1.16 3.75 -0.79
C TYR A 34 -1.01 2.26 -0.46
N VAL A 35 -1.31 1.39 -1.43
CA VAL A 35 -1.18 -0.05 -1.29
C VAL A 35 0.19 -0.46 -1.82
N GLY A 36 1.12 -0.68 -0.89
CA GLY A 36 2.45 -1.20 -1.17
C GLY A 36 2.43 -2.70 -1.48
N TYR A 37 3.14 -3.14 -2.51
CA TYR A 37 3.21 -4.56 -2.88
C TYR A 37 4.52 -4.94 -3.56
N ASP A 38 4.93 -6.20 -3.38
CA ASP A 38 6.11 -6.76 -4.05
C ASP A 38 5.84 -6.98 -5.53
N LYS A 39 6.85 -6.74 -6.39
CA LYS A 39 6.78 -6.97 -7.85
C LYS A 39 6.83 -8.46 -8.21
N ASP A 40 5.97 -9.25 -7.58
CA ASP A 40 5.70 -10.63 -7.93
C ASP A 40 4.20 -10.86 -8.14
N LYS A 41 3.86 -12.03 -8.67
CA LYS A 41 2.47 -12.37 -8.99
C LYS A 41 1.57 -12.39 -7.75
N ALA A 42 2.10 -12.71 -6.57
CA ALA A 42 1.31 -12.80 -5.35
C ALA A 42 0.98 -11.39 -4.82
N GLY A 43 1.99 -10.53 -4.71
CA GLY A 43 1.87 -9.14 -4.31
C GLY A 43 0.97 -8.34 -5.26
N GLU A 44 1.13 -8.52 -6.57
CA GLU A 44 0.26 -7.88 -7.56
C GLU A 44 -1.22 -8.26 -7.37
N ASN A 45 -1.52 -9.55 -7.24
CA ASN A 45 -2.89 -10.02 -7.06
C ASN A 45 -3.50 -9.57 -5.73
N ALA A 46 -2.73 -9.59 -4.64
CA ALA A 46 -3.18 -9.10 -3.35
C ALA A 46 -3.49 -7.60 -3.39
N SER A 47 -2.60 -6.81 -4.01
CA SER A 47 -2.80 -5.36 -4.16
C SER A 47 -4.01 -5.01 -5.02
N LEU A 48 -4.30 -5.80 -6.06
CA LEU A 48 -5.49 -5.62 -6.90
C LEU A 48 -6.78 -5.87 -6.12
N LYS A 49 -6.84 -6.92 -5.32
CA LYS A 49 -8.01 -7.21 -4.47
C LYS A 49 -8.31 -6.06 -3.50
N LEU A 50 -7.26 -5.54 -2.86
CA LEU A 50 -7.34 -4.38 -1.97
C LEU A 50 -7.79 -3.13 -2.73
N PHE A 51 -7.23 -2.88 -3.91
CA PHE A 51 -7.63 -1.77 -4.77
C PHE A 51 -9.12 -1.80 -5.05
N TYR A 52 -9.66 -2.90 -5.59
CA TYR A 52 -11.09 -2.98 -5.93
C TYR A 52 -12.00 -2.90 -4.71
N LYS A 53 -11.53 -3.35 -3.55
CA LYS A 53 -12.31 -3.29 -2.31
C LYS A 53 -12.43 -1.85 -1.77
N LEU A 54 -11.39 -1.04 -1.93
CA LEU A 54 -11.28 0.28 -1.32
C LEU A 54 -11.57 1.44 -2.29
N SER A 55 -11.25 1.28 -3.59
CA SER A 55 -11.36 2.33 -4.60
C SER A 55 -12.76 2.89 -4.87
N PRO A 56 -13.87 2.20 -4.55
CA PRO A 56 -15.20 2.82 -4.60
C PRO A 56 -15.41 3.90 -3.53
N PHE A 57 -14.60 3.90 -2.47
CA PHE A 57 -14.84 4.71 -1.27
C PHE A 57 -13.75 5.75 -1.01
N VAL A 58 -12.50 5.47 -1.39
CA VAL A 58 -11.33 6.32 -1.11
C VAL A 58 -10.37 6.37 -2.31
N ASP A 59 -9.48 7.37 -2.37
CA ASP A 59 -8.43 7.39 -3.40
C ASP A 59 -7.38 6.31 -3.09
N VAL A 60 -7.33 5.27 -3.92
CA VAL A 60 -6.37 4.18 -3.76
C VAL A 60 -5.32 4.24 -4.84
N ARG A 61 -4.05 4.34 -4.42
CA ARG A 61 -2.89 4.24 -5.29
C ARG A 61 -2.13 2.96 -5.02
N ARG A 62 -1.67 2.32 -6.08
CA ARG A 62 -0.80 1.15 -6.01
C ARG A 62 0.65 1.60 -6.09
N LEU A 63 1.46 1.06 -5.18
CA LEU A 63 2.88 1.36 -5.05
C LEU A 63 3.66 0.05 -5.14
N ALA A 64 4.38 -0.12 -6.25
CA ALA A 64 5.23 -1.28 -6.44
C ALA A 64 6.55 -1.06 -5.69
N MET A 65 6.95 -2.01 -4.85
CA MET A 65 8.24 -1.95 -4.18
C MET A 65 9.38 -2.03 -5.19
N LEU A 66 10.53 -1.44 -4.84
CA LEU A 66 11.74 -1.54 -5.65
C LEU A 66 12.21 -3.00 -5.71
N PRO A 67 12.76 -3.48 -6.84
CA PRO A 67 13.19 -4.86 -6.98
C PRO A 67 14.17 -5.28 -5.86
N GLY A 68 13.86 -6.38 -5.17
CA GLY A 68 14.67 -6.90 -4.07
C GLY A 68 14.63 -6.10 -2.76
N LYS A 69 13.73 -5.12 -2.65
CA LYS A 69 13.56 -4.30 -1.43
C LYS A 69 12.22 -4.60 -0.77
N ASP A 70 12.29 -5.00 0.50
CA ASP A 70 11.14 -4.97 1.40
C ASP A 70 10.90 -3.54 1.90
N PRO A 71 9.69 -3.17 2.35
CA PRO A 71 9.42 -1.86 2.95
C PRO A 71 10.39 -1.51 4.10
N ASP A 72 10.83 -2.51 4.87
CA ASP A 72 11.79 -2.32 5.96
C ASP A 72 13.23 -2.08 5.49
N LYS A 73 13.53 -2.22 4.20
CA LYS A 73 14.87 -2.01 3.62
C LYS A 73 14.97 -0.76 2.74
N MET A 74 13.88 0.00 2.62
CA MET A 74 13.87 1.24 1.83
C MET A 74 14.43 2.43 2.63
N THR A 75 15.18 3.29 1.94
CA THR A 75 15.56 4.61 2.45
C THR A 75 14.39 5.60 2.32
N PRO A 76 14.41 6.75 3.00
CA PRO A 76 13.38 7.79 2.83
C PRO A 76 13.21 8.23 1.37
N GLU A 77 14.31 8.41 0.65
CA GLU A 77 14.32 8.85 -0.76
C GLU A 77 13.68 7.80 -1.67
N GLU A 78 13.96 6.52 -1.42
CA GLU A 78 13.35 5.40 -2.14
C GLU A 78 11.83 5.33 -1.90
N ILE A 79 11.38 5.65 -0.68
CA ILE A 79 9.95 5.66 -0.34
C ILE A 79 9.24 6.82 -1.02
N VAL A 80 9.81 8.02 -0.97
CA VAL A 80 9.27 9.20 -1.67
C VAL A 80 9.21 8.92 -3.16
N PHE A 81 10.29 8.38 -3.74
CA PHE A 81 10.32 7.97 -5.14
C PHE A 81 9.18 6.99 -5.46
N ALA A 82 8.96 5.96 -4.65
CA ALA A 82 7.89 4.99 -4.87
C ALA A 82 6.49 5.60 -4.71
N ILE A 83 6.31 6.56 -3.80
CA ILE A 83 5.05 7.32 -3.64
C ILE A 83 4.78 8.21 -4.86
N ASP A 84 5.80 8.91 -5.38
CA ASP A 84 5.68 9.78 -6.55
C ASP A 84 5.37 8.99 -7.82
N HIS A 85 5.87 7.75 -7.91
CA HIS A 85 5.60 6.81 -9.01
C HIS A 85 4.40 5.89 -8.74
N SER A 86 3.64 6.13 -7.66
CA SER A 86 2.41 5.39 -7.40
C SER A 86 1.34 5.77 -8.41
N TYR A 87 0.52 4.80 -8.78
CA TYR A 87 -0.47 4.97 -9.85
C TYR A 87 -1.85 4.48 -9.43
N ARG A 88 -2.88 5.04 -10.06
CA ARG A 88 -4.26 4.58 -9.96
C ARG A 88 -4.57 3.73 -11.19
N LEU A 89 -5.29 2.63 -11.00
CA LEU A 89 -5.82 1.88 -12.15
C LEU A 89 -7.00 2.66 -12.73
N ALA A 90 -7.00 2.82 -14.06
CA ALA A 90 -8.07 3.47 -14.81
C ALA A 90 -9.38 2.69 -14.70
#